data_AF-A0A4U9D6A1-F1
#
_entry.id   AF-A0A4U9D6A1-F1
#
_cell.length_a   1.000
_cell.length_b   1.000
_cell.length_c   1.000
_cell.angle_alpha   90.00
_cell.angle_beta   90.00
_cell.angle_gamma   90.00
#
_symmetry.space_group_name_H-M   'P 1'
#
loop_
_entity.id
_entity.type
_entity.pdbx_description
1 polymer ?
#
loop_
_entity_poly.entity_id
_entity_poly.type
_entity_poly.pdbx_seq_one_letter_code
_entity_poly.pdbx_strand_id
1 'polypeptide(L)'
;MSLLSFVKEAGEKIWDAVSGGDKESQADKLKKHIDGLNLPGADKVSITVAEDGTATVTGDVGSQEDKEKIMVAVGNVTGIAQVSDNVSVTQSGAESRYYTVNPATR
;
A
#
# COMPACT_ATOMS: atom_id res chain seq x y z
N MET A 1 -9.57 -6.24 -8.17
CA MET A 1 -8.41 -6.41 -7.27
C MET A 1 -7.16 -6.25 -8.12
N SER A 2 -6.37 -5.23 -7.85
CA SER A 2 -5.16 -4.87 -8.62
C SER A 2 -3.89 -5.25 -7.84
N LEU A 3 -2.77 -5.44 -8.52
CA LEU A 3 -1.47 -5.68 -7.88
C LEU A 3 -0.51 -4.56 -8.29
N LEU A 4 0.01 -3.84 -7.31
CA LEU A 4 0.97 -2.76 -7.50
C LEU A 4 2.37 -3.25 -7.13
N SER A 5 3.36 -2.93 -7.96
CA SER A 5 4.76 -3.30 -7.74
C SER A 5 5.57 -2.10 -7.28
N PHE A 6 6.36 -2.29 -6.23
CA PHE A 6 7.20 -1.27 -5.59
C PHE A 6 8.66 -1.73 -5.53
N VAL A 7 9.57 -0.77 -5.35
CA VAL A 7 10.99 -1.05 -5.18
C VAL A 7 11.22 -1.44 -3.73
N LYS A 8 11.49 -2.73 -3.47
CA LYS A 8 11.66 -3.28 -2.11
C LYS A 8 12.70 -2.53 -1.26
N GLU A 9 13.72 -1.96 -1.89
CA GLU A 9 14.80 -1.22 -1.22
C GLU A 9 14.49 0.27 -0.99
N ALA A 10 13.44 0.81 -1.59
CA ALA A 10 13.07 2.22 -1.48
C ALA A 10 11.86 2.40 -0.55
N GLY A 11 11.80 3.54 0.14
CA GLY A 11 10.65 3.93 0.97
C GLY A 11 11.01 4.34 2.39
N GLU A 12 9.97 4.62 3.17
CA GLU A 12 10.07 4.94 4.59
C GLU A 12 10.56 3.71 5.37
N LYS A 13 11.61 3.90 6.16
CA LYS A 13 12.19 2.82 6.96
C LYS A 13 11.49 2.75 8.33
N ILE A 14 10.28 2.18 8.36
CA ILE A 14 9.49 2.00 9.59
C ILE A 14 9.87 0.75 10.39
N TRP A 15 10.70 -0.13 9.84
CA TRP A 15 11.34 -1.25 10.52
C TRP A 15 12.75 -1.49 9.99
N ASP A 16 13.56 -2.19 10.78
CA ASP A 16 14.89 -2.56 10.33
C ASP A 16 14.84 -3.79 9.42
N ALA A 17 15.43 -3.67 8.22
CA ALA A 17 15.42 -4.71 7.19
C ALA A 17 16.21 -5.97 7.60
N VAL A 18 17.14 -5.86 8.56
CA VAL A 18 17.94 -7.01 9.03
C VAL A 18 17.19 -7.86 10.05
N SER A 19 16.29 -7.25 10.81
CA SER A 19 15.51 -7.94 11.85
C SER A 19 14.18 -8.45 11.35
N GLY A 20 13.75 -8.05 10.14
CA GLY A 20 12.62 -8.61 9.40
C GLY A 20 11.48 -9.08 10.29
N GLY A 21 11.07 -8.24 11.25
CA GLY A 21 10.22 -8.66 12.36
C GLY A 21 8.97 -9.37 11.87
N ASP A 22 8.34 -10.19 12.72
CA ASP A 22 7.22 -11.03 12.32
C ASP A 22 6.15 -10.26 11.52
N LYS A 23 5.57 -10.92 10.52
CA LYS A 23 4.64 -10.32 9.55
C LYS A 23 3.46 -9.61 10.19
N GLU A 24 3.01 -10.13 11.33
CA GLU A 24 1.97 -9.50 12.14
C GLU A 24 2.42 -8.14 12.69
N SER A 25 3.68 -8.02 13.11
CA SER A 25 4.27 -6.76 13.54
C SER A 25 4.48 -5.79 12.37
N GLN A 26 4.83 -6.29 11.18
CA GLN A 26 4.93 -5.45 9.97
C GLN A 26 3.56 -4.90 9.55
N ALA A 27 2.52 -5.73 9.57
CA ALA A 27 1.15 -5.30 9.33
C ALA A 27 0.70 -4.20 10.31
N ASP A 28 0.97 -4.39 11.62
CA ASP A 28 0.62 -3.41 12.65
C ASP A 28 1.39 -2.08 12.49
N LYS A 29 2.68 -2.16 12.13
CA LYS A 29 3.50 -0.99 11.82
C LYS A 29 3.04 -0.24 10.57
N LEU A 30 2.70 -0.96 9.50
CA LEU A 30 2.11 -0.36 8.29
C LEU A 30 0.80 0.35 8.62
N LYS A 31 -0.07 -0.31 9.39
CA LYS A 31 -1.33 0.26 9.85
C LYS A 31 -1.08 1.56 10.62
N LYS A 32 -0.19 1.54 11.62
CA LYS A 32 0.18 2.75 12.38
C LYS A 32 0.79 3.84 11.51
N HIS A 33 1.61 3.48 10.52
CA HIS A 33 2.21 4.43 9.59
C HIS A 33 1.13 5.15 8.76
N ILE A 34 0.22 4.42 8.12
CA ILE A 34 -0.86 5.03 7.33
C ILE A 34 -1.86 5.83 8.19
N ASP A 35 -2.08 5.40 9.43
CA ASP A 35 -2.92 6.10 10.41
C ASP A 35 -2.29 7.47 10.77
N GLY A 36 -0.98 7.49 11.00
CA GLY A 36 -0.21 8.71 11.25
C GLY A 36 -0.15 9.69 10.07
N LEU A 37 -0.39 9.23 8.84
CA LEU A 37 -0.51 10.08 7.65
C LEU A 37 -1.88 10.78 7.55
N ASN A 38 -2.81 10.47 8.46
CA ASN A 38 -4.15 11.05 8.52
C ASN A 38 -4.89 10.92 7.16
N LEU A 39 -4.72 9.76 6.51
CA LEU A 39 -5.33 9.46 5.22
C LEU A 39 -6.79 9.06 5.42
N PRO A 40 -7.73 9.62 4.65
CA PRO A 40 -9.14 9.24 4.71
C PRO A 40 -9.32 7.75 4.40
N GLY A 41 -9.97 7.01 5.30
CA GLY A 41 -10.22 5.58 5.14
C GLY A 41 -9.09 4.66 5.60
N ALA A 42 -7.95 5.19 6.07
CA ALA A 42 -6.86 4.40 6.65
C ALA A 42 -7.31 3.55 7.85
N ASP A 43 -8.18 4.09 8.69
CA ASP A 43 -8.75 3.39 9.85
C ASP A 43 -9.58 2.17 9.43
N LYS A 44 -10.22 2.28 8.27
CA LYS A 44 -11.16 1.30 7.70
C LYS A 44 -10.50 0.23 6.85
N VAL A 45 -9.18 0.28 6.66
CA VAL A 45 -8.43 -0.71 5.88
C VAL A 45 -7.54 -1.57 6.77
N SER A 46 -7.55 -2.88 6.57
CA SER A 46 -6.61 -3.81 7.20
C SER A 46 -5.48 -4.16 6.25
N ILE A 47 -4.31 -4.40 6.83
CA ILE A 47 -3.09 -4.72 6.08
C ILE A 47 -2.58 -6.06 6.58
N THR A 48 -2.18 -6.94 5.66
CA THR A 48 -1.48 -8.19 5.97
C THR A 48 -0.23 -8.30 5.12
N VAL A 49 0.84 -8.90 5.63
CA VAL A 49 2.12 -9.04 4.92
C VAL A 49 2.45 -10.51 4.71
N ALA A 50 2.72 -10.90 3.46
CA ALA A 50 3.12 -12.24 3.07
C ALA A 50 4.65 -12.45 3.17
N GLU A 51 5.11 -13.71 3.08
CA GLU A 51 6.53 -14.06 3.21
C GLU A 51 7.42 -13.48 2.12
N ASP A 52 6.87 -13.32 0.92
CA ASP A 52 7.56 -12.77 -0.24
C ASP A 52 7.69 -11.24 -0.19
N GLY A 53 7.03 -10.57 0.76
CA GLY A 53 6.98 -9.11 0.86
C GLY A 53 5.79 -8.48 0.14
N THR A 54 4.75 -9.26 -0.18
CA THR A 54 3.45 -8.74 -0.65
C THR A 54 2.60 -8.27 0.52
N ALA A 55 2.25 -6.97 0.54
CA ALA A 55 1.28 -6.41 1.47
C ALA A 55 -0.13 -6.46 0.85
N THR A 56 -1.07 -7.13 1.48
CA THR A 56 -2.47 -7.13 1.05
C THR A 56 -3.26 -6.12 1.87
N VAL A 57 -3.93 -5.19 1.19
CA VAL A 57 -4.76 -4.16 1.81
C VAL A 57 -6.22 -4.47 1.51
N THR A 58 -7.02 -4.67 2.55
CA THR A 58 -8.45 -4.97 2.47
C THR A 58 -9.24 -3.90 3.21
N GLY A 59 -10.47 -3.61 2.79
CA GLY A 59 -11.36 -2.70 3.53
C GLY A 59 -12.26 -1.89 2.63
N ASP A 60 -12.89 -0.89 3.21
CA ASP A 60 -13.92 -0.08 2.54
C ASP A 60 -13.58 1.40 2.63
N VAL A 61 -13.31 2.01 1.47
CA VAL A 61 -12.96 3.43 1.37
C VAL A 61 -14.00 4.22 0.60
N GLY A 62 -14.04 5.52 0.87
CA GLY A 62 -15.04 6.43 0.31
C GLY A 62 -14.80 6.73 -1.17
N SER A 63 -13.55 6.78 -1.60
CA SER A 63 -13.18 7.20 -2.96
C SER A 63 -11.94 6.47 -3.49
N GLN A 64 -11.84 6.40 -4.82
CA GLN A 64 -10.69 5.82 -5.52
C GLN A 64 -9.38 6.59 -5.20
N GLU A 65 -9.45 7.91 -5.04
CA GLU A 65 -8.27 8.70 -4.68
C GLU A 65 -7.72 8.33 -3.30
N ASP A 66 -8.59 8.07 -2.33
CA ASP A 66 -8.22 7.65 -0.98
C ASP A 66 -7.57 6.26 -1.00
N LYS A 67 -8.18 5.35 -1.77
CA LYS A 67 -7.66 4.01 -2.04
C LYS A 67 -6.23 4.06 -2.59
N GLU A 68 -5.99 4.90 -3.60
CA GLU A 68 -4.67 5.07 -4.22
C GLU A 68 -3.64 5.61 -3.23
N LYS A 69 -3.99 6.64 -2.46
CA LYS A 69 -3.10 7.20 -1.42
C LYS A 69 -2.69 6.15 -0.39
N ILE A 70 -3.65 5.34 0.08
CA ILE A 70 -3.38 4.25 1.03
C ILE A 70 -2.40 3.24 0.42
N MET A 71 -2.61 2.81 -0.81
CA MET A 71 -1.72 1.84 -1.46
C MET A 71 -0.31 2.34 -1.63
N VAL A 72 -0.16 3.60 -2.08
CA VAL A 72 1.15 4.23 -2.23
C VAL A 72 1.84 4.35 -0.88
N ALA A 73 1.11 4.72 0.18
CA ALA A 73 1.69 4.80 1.52
C ALA A 73 2.16 3.42 2.04
N VAL A 74 1.40 2.35 1.79
CA VAL A 74 1.80 0.98 2.16
C VAL A 74 2.99 0.49 1.36
N GLY A 75 3.04 0.78 0.06
CA GLY A 75 4.12 0.35 -0.83
C GLY A 75 5.38 1.20 -0.72
N ASN A 76 5.29 2.45 -0.26
CA ASN A 76 6.42 3.34 -0.02
C ASN A 76 7.11 3.04 1.33
N VAL A 77 7.22 1.76 1.67
CA VAL A 77 7.83 1.27 2.91
C VAL A 77 8.89 0.26 2.55
N THR A 78 10.09 0.43 3.12
CA THR A 78 11.21 -0.46 2.83
C THR A 78 10.89 -1.89 3.23
N GLY A 79 11.06 -2.83 2.31
CA GLY A 79 10.76 -4.26 2.50
C GLY A 79 9.46 -4.74 1.86
N ILE A 80 8.58 -3.82 1.44
CA ILE A 80 7.37 -4.15 0.67
C ILE A 80 7.72 -4.13 -0.82
N ALA A 81 7.56 -5.27 -1.48
CA ALA A 81 7.84 -5.42 -2.91
C ALA A 81 6.56 -5.24 -3.74
N GLN A 82 5.42 -5.67 -3.19
CA GLN A 82 4.15 -5.67 -3.90
C GLN A 82 3.02 -5.29 -2.95
N VAL A 83 2.00 -4.61 -3.45
CA VAL A 83 0.79 -4.28 -2.71
C VAL A 83 -0.42 -4.82 -3.46
N SER A 84 -1.16 -5.71 -2.82
CA SER A 84 -2.39 -6.32 -3.33
C SER A 84 -3.61 -5.51 -2.88
N ASP A 85 -4.28 -4.91 -3.85
CA ASP A 85 -5.50 -4.15 -3.67
C ASP A 85 -6.72 -5.08 -3.55
N ASN A 86 -7.26 -5.16 -2.34
CA ASN A 86 -8.56 -5.75 -2.03
C ASN A 86 -9.49 -4.74 -1.35
N VAL A 87 -9.30 -3.44 -1.63
CA VAL A 87 -10.12 -2.37 -1.07
C VAL A 87 -11.32 -2.11 -1.97
N SER A 88 -12.50 -2.16 -1.36
CA SER A 88 -13.78 -1.82 -1.97
C SER A 88 -14.04 -0.32 -1.89
N VAL A 89 -14.48 0.29 -2.98
CA VAL A 89 -14.85 1.71 -3.04
C VAL A 89 -16.36 1.83 -3.05
N THR A 90 -16.90 2.45 -2.00
CA THR A 90 -18.36 2.60 -1.80
C THR A 90 -18.98 3.61 -2.77
N GLN A 91 -18.23 4.64 -3.13
CA GLN A 91 -18.58 5.56 -4.21
C GLN A 91 -17.77 5.15 -5.44
N SER A 92 -18.37 4.32 -6.30
CA SER A 92 -17.81 3.97 -7.61
C SER A 92 -17.88 5.22 -8.51
N GLY A 93 -17.02 6.20 -8.26
CA GLY A 93 -16.70 7.27 -9.20
C GLY A 93 -15.80 6.71 -10.31
N ALA A 94 -15.87 7.31 -11.50
CA ALA A 94 -15.18 6.85 -12.71
C ALA A 94 -13.76 6.33 -12.45
N GLU A 95 -13.47 5.12 -12.94
CA GLU A 95 -12.17 4.46 -12.79
C GLU A 95 -11.03 5.35 -13.33
N SER A 96 -10.09 5.76 -12.46
CA SER A 96 -8.88 6.49 -12.87
C SER A 96 -7.99 5.59 -13.72
N ARG A 97 -7.59 6.09 -14.90
CA ARG A 97 -6.62 5.41 -15.79
C ARG A 97 -5.20 5.66 -15.30
N TYR A 98 -4.53 4.61 -14.81
CA TYR A 98 -3.09 4.66 -14.52
C TYR A 98 -2.29 4.79 -15.82
N TYR A 99 -1.34 5.74 -15.86
CA TYR A 99 -0.41 5.92 -16.97
C TYR A 99 1.02 5.69 -16.49
N THR A 100 1.67 4.64 -16.99
CA THR A 100 3.11 4.43 -16.80
C THR A 100 3.85 5.27 -17.84
N VAL A 101 4.56 6.32 -17.40
CA VAL A 101 5.38 7.14 -18.29
C VAL A 101 6.62 6.36 -18.73
N ASN A 102 6.65 5.98 -20.02
CA ASN A 102 7.83 5.38 -20.63
C ASN A 102 8.77 6.50 -21.11
N PRO A 103 10.08 6.46 -20.82
CA PRO A 103 11.02 7.42 -21.38
C PRO A 103 11.06 7.23 -22.91
N ALA A 104 10.78 8.30 -23.64
CA ALA A 104 10.83 8.31 -25.10
C ALA A 104 12.29 8.11 -25.57
N THR A 105 12.62 6.90 -26.02
CA THR A 105 13.83 6.68 -26.83
C THR A 105 13.51 7.03 -28.28
N ARG A 106 14.16 8.10 -28.72
CA ARG A 106 14.16 8.66 -30.07
C ARG A 106 14.86 7.74 -31.07
#